data_AF-A0A523PE57-F1
#
_entry.id   AF-A0A523PE57-F1
#
_cell.length_a   1.000
_cell.length_b   1.000
_cell.length_c   1.000
_cell.angle_alpha   90.00
_cell.angle_beta   90.00
_cell.angle_gamma   90.00
#
_symmetry.space_group_name_H-M   'P 1'
#
loop_
_entity.id
_entity.type
_entity.pdbx_description
1 polymer ?
#
loop_
_entity_poly.entity_id
_entity_poly.type
_entity_poly.pdbx_seq_one_letter_code
_entity_poly.pdbx_strand_id
1 'polypeptide(L)'
;MPNTIRFSCAAMAVLFSIVIYAEESALTRANVRNVIDTLTELKKEVDKDNAYNFEEMTQVDAYTKSQAMQNKYLNILKRHEFADPNEWRETVMRVFIAYSAYKMQLQSPEMTAQMRQAMAQIESNPSLTDQQKQQMLQMMQQSNQSVRAFVDASSNDVEAVKPFVAEIDKTFGK
;
A
#
# COMPACT_ATOMS: atom_id res chain seq x y z
N MET A 1 -42.70 63.21 11.20
CA MET A 1 -41.55 63.75 11.98
C MET A 1 -41.23 62.78 13.12
N PRO A 2 -39.95 62.70 13.54
CA PRO A 2 -39.26 61.49 13.98
C PRO A 2 -39.23 61.31 15.51
N ASN A 3 -38.77 60.15 15.99
CA ASN A 3 -37.79 60.15 17.08
C ASN A 3 -36.97 58.85 17.16
N THR A 4 -35.66 59.01 17.29
CA THR A 4 -34.60 58.01 17.40
C THR A 4 -34.31 57.64 18.85
N ILE A 5 -34.05 56.36 19.17
CA ILE A 5 -33.16 55.94 20.29
C ILE A 5 -32.35 54.69 19.87
N ARG A 6 -31.03 54.75 20.10
CA ARG A 6 -30.00 53.72 19.88
C ARG A 6 -29.93 52.73 21.07
N PHE A 7 -29.51 51.48 20.82
CA PHE A 7 -28.31 50.79 21.38
C PHE A 7 -28.45 49.25 21.43
N SER A 8 -27.39 48.59 20.95
CA SER A 8 -26.80 47.28 21.32
C SER A 8 -27.69 46.09 21.71
N CYS A 9 -27.48 44.95 21.02
CA CYS A 9 -26.73 43.82 21.60
C CYS A 9 -26.53 42.69 20.58
N ALA A 10 -25.37 42.05 20.70
CA ALA A 10 -24.89 40.96 19.87
C ALA A 10 -25.82 39.73 19.87
N ALA A 11 -25.94 39.09 18.71
CA ALA A 11 -26.26 37.67 18.62
C ALA A 11 -25.32 37.03 17.58
N MET A 12 -24.15 36.69 18.13
CA MET A 12 -23.10 35.81 17.66
C MET A 12 -23.62 34.69 16.73
N ALA A 13 -23.39 34.82 15.43
CA ALA A 13 -23.55 33.73 14.48
C ALA A 13 -22.39 32.75 14.70
N VAL A 14 -22.65 31.65 15.41
CA VAL A 14 -21.72 30.53 15.54
C VAL A 14 -21.60 29.89 14.16
N LEU A 15 -20.53 30.25 13.45
CA LEU A 15 -20.06 29.51 12.29
C LEU A 15 -19.66 28.12 12.77
N PHE A 16 -20.55 27.14 12.57
CA PHE A 16 -20.19 25.73 12.59
C PHE A 16 -19.24 25.49 11.43
N SER A 17 -17.94 25.65 11.68
CA SER A 17 -16.91 25.10 10.81
C SER A 17 -17.04 23.59 10.90
N ILE A 18 -17.77 23.00 9.95
CA ILE A 18 -17.66 21.57 9.67
C ILE A 18 -16.22 21.37 9.24
N VAL A 19 -15.39 20.88 10.16
CA VAL A 19 -14.14 20.25 9.79
C VAL A 19 -14.55 18.99 9.05
N ILE A 20 -14.63 19.08 7.72
CA ILE A 20 -14.66 17.90 6.87
C ILE A 20 -13.28 17.29 7.05
N TYR A 21 -13.18 16.29 7.92
CA TYR A 21 -12.07 15.35 7.83
C TYR A 21 -12.20 14.73 6.45
N ALA A 22 -11.33 15.14 5.53
CA ALA A 22 -11.13 14.41 4.30
C ALA A 22 -10.62 13.03 4.73
N GLU A 23 -11.53 12.09 4.87
CA GLU A 23 -11.21 10.67 4.84
C GLU A 23 -10.38 10.50 3.56
N GLU A 24 -9.10 10.09 3.70
CA GLU A 24 -8.25 9.85 2.53
C GLU A 24 -9.05 8.95 1.60
N SER A 25 -9.38 9.45 0.41
CA SER A 25 -10.40 8.81 -0.42
C SER A 25 -10.01 7.35 -0.63
N ALA A 26 -10.94 6.44 -0.33
CA ALA A 26 -10.75 5.01 -0.51
C ALA A 26 -10.26 4.73 -1.95
N LEU A 27 -9.43 3.69 -2.11
CA LEU A 27 -9.01 3.23 -3.42
C LEU A 27 -10.24 2.97 -4.28
N THR A 28 -10.25 3.56 -5.47
CA THR A 28 -11.27 3.24 -6.46
C THR A 28 -10.79 2.09 -7.34
N ARG A 29 -11.73 1.43 -8.03
CA ARG A 29 -11.38 0.43 -9.06
C ARG A 29 -10.51 1.01 -10.17
N ALA A 30 -10.67 2.30 -10.48
CA ALA A 30 -9.83 3.00 -11.45
C ALA A 30 -8.38 3.12 -10.93
N ASN A 31 -8.19 3.49 -9.65
CA ASN A 31 -6.85 3.53 -9.06
C ASN A 31 -6.15 2.16 -9.13
N VAL A 32 -6.86 1.09 -8.78
CA VAL A 32 -6.32 -0.29 -8.85
C VAL A 32 -5.96 -0.68 -10.29
N ARG A 33 -6.84 -0.39 -11.26
CA ARG A 33 -6.58 -0.64 -12.69
C ARG A 33 -5.36 0.14 -13.18
N ASN A 34 -5.28 1.44 -12.90
CA ASN A 34 -4.18 2.30 -13.31
C ASN A 34 -2.84 1.82 -12.72
N VAL A 35 -2.82 1.33 -11.48
CA VAL A 35 -1.63 0.69 -10.89
C VAL A 35 -1.21 -0.56 -11.67
N ILE A 36 -2.14 -1.46 -11.96
CA ILE A 36 -1.85 -2.71 -12.71
C ILE A 36 -1.31 -2.40 -14.09
N ASP A 37 -1.95 -1.47 -14.80
CA ASP A 37 -1.58 -1.10 -16.17
C ASP A 37 -0.21 -0.41 -16.19
N THR A 38 0.04 0.49 -15.22
CA THR A 38 1.34 1.15 -15.05
C THR A 38 2.46 0.14 -14.77
N LEU A 39 2.28 -0.75 -13.79
CA LEU A 39 3.30 -1.75 -13.45
C LEU A 39 3.56 -2.71 -14.63
N THR A 40 2.51 -3.07 -15.37
CA THR A 40 2.62 -3.92 -16.57
C THR A 40 3.42 -3.22 -17.68
N GLU A 41 3.17 -1.95 -17.92
CA GLU A 41 3.90 -1.17 -18.93
C GLU A 41 5.35 -0.93 -18.50
N LEU A 42 5.58 -0.55 -17.25
CA LEU A 42 6.93 -0.38 -16.70
C LEU A 42 7.75 -1.67 -16.81
N LYS A 43 7.17 -2.83 -16.48
CA LYS A 43 7.84 -4.12 -16.64
C LYS A 43 8.27 -4.36 -18.10
N LYS A 44 7.38 -4.11 -19.06
CA LYS A 44 7.70 -4.25 -20.49
C LYS A 44 8.85 -3.33 -20.91
N GLU A 45 8.91 -2.11 -20.38
CA GLU A 45 9.99 -1.19 -20.72
C GLU A 45 11.33 -1.60 -20.08
N VAL A 46 11.32 -2.05 -18.81
CA VAL A 46 12.51 -2.60 -18.16
C VAL A 46 13.03 -3.84 -18.89
N ASP A 47 12.14 -4.74 -19.31
CA ASP A 47 12.52 -5.96 -20.05
C ASP A 47 13.15 -5.63 -21.42
N LYS A 48 12.67 -4.59 -22.11
CA LYS A 48 13.30 -4.09 -23.35
C LYS A 48 14.69 -3.51 -23.09
N ASP A 49 14.86 -2.80 -21.97
CA ASP A 49 16.09 -2.07 -21.67
C ASP A 49 17.19 -2.97 -21.06
N ASN A 50 16.83 -4.09 -20.42
CA ASN A 50 17.75 -5.14 -19.97
C ASN A 50 18.40 -5.95 -21.11
N ALA A 51 17.97 -5.74 -22.36
CA ALA A 51 18.58 -6.35 -23.55
C ALA A 51 19.90 -5.66 -23.98
N TYR A 52 20.36 -4.63 -23.27
CA TYR A 52 21.56 -3.87 -23.60
C TYR A 52 22.77 -4.28 -22.73
N ASN A 53 23.95 -4.39 -23.36
CA ASN A 53 25.20 -4.64 -22.64
C ASN A 53 25.70 -3.38 -21.92
N PHE A 54 25.55 -3.34 -20.60
CA PHE A 54 25.99 -2.21 -19.77
C PHE A 54 27.52 -2.08 -19.67
N GLU A 55 28.29 -3.13 -19.99
CA GLU A 55 29.76 -3.12 -19.90
C GLU A 55 30.44 -2.26 -20.97
N GLU A 56 29.73 -1.90 -22.05
CA GLU A 56 30.26 -1.13 -23.18
C GLU A 56 29.89 0.37 -23.14
N MET A 57 29.13 0.83 -22.14
CA MET A 57 28.65 2.21 -22.09
C MET A 57 29.66 3.16 -21.42
N THR A 58 29.86 4.35 -22.00
CA THR A 58 30.60 5.42 -21.31
C THR A 58 29.73 6.05 -20.20
N GLN A 59 30.35 6.81 -19.29
CA GLN A 59 29.61 7.54 -18.24
C GLN A 59 28.59 8.54 -18.82
N VAL A 60 28.90 9.17 -19.96
CA VAL A 60 27.98 10.10 -20.64
C VAL A 60 26.80 9.36 -21.25
N ASP A 61 27.03 8.18 -21.83
CA ASP A 61 25.97 7.33 -22.36
C ASP A 61 25.05 6.86 -21.23
N ALA A 62 25.64 6.44 -20.09
CA ALA A 62 24.89 6.00 -18.92
C ALA A 62 24.00 7.12 -18.34
N TYR A 63 24.54 8.34 -18.24
CA TYR A 63 23.79 9.51 -17.81
C TYR A 63 22.67 9.89 -18.79
N THR A 64 22.95 9.95 -20.09
CA THR A 64 21.92 10.29 -21.09
C THR A 64 20.80 9.25 -21.11
N LYS A 65 21.16 7.96 -21.00
CA LYS A 65 20.18 6.88 -20.89
C LYS A 65 19.36 6.97 -19.61
N SER A 66 19.96 7.30 -18.46
CA SER A 66 19.21 7.47 -17.22
C SER A 66 18.18 8.59 -17.31
N GLN A 67 18.51 9.71 -17.96
CA GLN A 67 17.58 10.81 -18.20
C GLN A 67 16.45 10.41 -19.16
N ALA A 68 16.77 9.68 -20.24
CA ALA A 68 15.76 9.15 -21.15
C ALA A 68 14.79 8.18 -20.43
N MET A 69 15.32 7.33 -19.56
CA MET A 69 14.53 6.41 -18.74
C MET A 69 13.63 7.13 -17.75
N GLN A 70 14.13 8.17 -17.09
CA GLN A 70 13.31 9.00 -16.19
C GLN A 70 12.15 9.65 -16.94
N ASN A 71 12.41 10.24 -18.11
CA ASN A 71 11.36 10.86 -18.92
C ASN A 71 10.31 9.83 -19.39
N LYS A 72 10.77 8.65 -19.80
CA LYS A 72 9.90 7.55 -20.21
C LYS A 72 9.01 7.07 -19.06
N TYR A 73 9.59 6.90 -17.88
CA TYR A 73 8.87 6.58 -16.64
C TYR A 73 7.78 7.62 -16.34
N LEU A 74 8.12 8.92 -16.33
CA LEU A 74 7.16 9.99 -16.08
C LEU A 74 6.02 10.03 -17.10
N ASN A 75 6.32 9.74 -18.37
CA ASN A 75 5.31 9.67 -19.42
C ASN A 75 4.36 8.48 -19.24
N ILE A 76 4.85 7.34 -18.75
CA ILE A 76 4.00 6.18 -18.43
C ILE A 76 3.06 6.54 -17.29
N LEU A 77 3.56 7.12 -16.19
CA LEU A 77 2.73 7.54 -15.06
C LEU A 77 1.58 8.47 -15.49
N LYS A 78 1.89 9.48 -16.30
CA LYS A 78 0.89 10.43 -16.81
C LYS A 78 -0.17 9.78 -17.69
N ARG A 79 0.18 8.77 -18.49
CA ARG A 79 -0.79 8.02 -19.31
C ARG A 79 -1.81 7.26 -18.47
N HIS A 80 -1.41 6.86 -17.26
CA HIS A 80 -2.25 6.16 -16.30
C HIS A 80 -2.78 7.08 -15.19
N GLU A 81 -2.91 8.37 -15.51
CA GLU A 81 -3.58 9.39 -14.69
C GLU A 81 -2.91 9.68 -13.33
N PHE A 82 -1.64 9.31 -13.15
CA PHE A 82 -0.87 9.75 -11.99
C PHE A 82 -0.27 11.13 -12.26
N ALA A 83 -0.52 12.08 -11.37
CA ALA A 83 0.01 13.43 -11.46
C ALA A 83 1.52 13.46 -11.26
N ASP A 84 2.03 12.63 -10.34
CA ASP A 84 3.45 12.56 -10.02
C ASP A 84 3.91 11.17 -9.47
N PRO A 85 5.23 10.95 -9.38
CA PRO A 85 5.78 9.69 -8.88
C PRO A 85 5.46 9.34 -7.41
N ASN A 86 5.17 10.33 -6.55
CA ASN A 86 4.83 10.07 -5.16
C ASN A 86 3.40 9.58 -5.04
N GLU A 87 2.45 10.23 -5.74
CA GLU A 87 1.06 9.76 -5.81
C GLU A 87 0.99 8.32 -6.33
N TRP A 88 1.75 8.01 -7.39
CA TRP A 88 1.86 6.65 -7.89
C TRP A 88 2.39 5.68 -6.84
N ARG A 89 3.49 6.02 -6.14
CA ARG A 89 4.10 5.15 -5.13
C ARG A 89 3.15 4.88 -3.97
N GLU A 90 2.46 5.91 -3.49
CA GLU A 90 1.48 5.81 -2.41
C GLU A 90 0.31 4.92 -2.82
N THR A 91 -0.21 5.12 -4.04
CA THR A 91 -1.30 4.30 -4.58
C THR A 91 -0.88 2.84 -4.76
N VAL A 92 0.30 2.57 -5.31
CA VAL A 92 0.86 1.21 -5.44
C VAL A 92 0.99 0.55 -4.07
N MET A 93 1.49 1.27 -3.06
CA MET A 93 1.65 0.73 -1.71
C MET A 93 0.30 0.39 -1.10
N ARG A 94 -0.69 1.29 -1.21
CA ARG A 94 -2.06 1.02 -0.72
C ARG A 94 -2.68 -0.20 -1.39
N VAL A 95 -2.54 -0.32 -2.72
CA VAL A 95 -3.01 -1.51 -3.48
C VAL A 95 -2.32 -2.78 -2.96
N PHE A 96 -1.00 -2.73 -2.75
CA PHE A 96 -0.23 -3.88 -2.27
C PHE A 96 -0.64 -4.31 -0.86
N ILE A 97 -0.78 -3.36 0.07
CA ILE A 97 -1.21 -3.64 1.46
C ILE A 97 -2.63 -4.22 1.46
N ALA A 98 -3.58 -3.60 0.74
CA ALA A 98 -4.97 -4.07 0.66
C ALA A 98 -5.08 -5.47 0.04
N TYR A 99 -4.33 -5.73 -1.04
CA TYR A 99 -4.23 -7.06 -1.63
C TYR A 99 -3.63 -8.08 -0.66
N SER A 100 -2.56 -7.72 0.05
CA SER A 100 -1.91 -8.60 1.04
C SER A 100 -2.86 -8.92 2.20
N ALA A 101 -3.60 -7.92 2.69
CA ALA A 101 -4.63 -8.09 3.71
C ALA A 101 -5.71 -9.08 3.24
N TYR A 102 -6.18 -8.93 2.00
CA TYR A 102 -7.16 -9.84 1.41
C TYR A 102 -6.64 -11.28 1.31
N LYS A 103 -5.40 -11.48 0.80
CA LYS A 103 -4.79 -12.81 0.71
C LYS A 103 -4.61 -13.43 2.10
N MET A 104 -4.22 -12.64 3.10
CA MET A 104 -4.12 -13.10 4.49
C MET A 104 -5.48 -13.50 5.05
N GLN A 105 -6.57 -12.78 4.74
CA GLN A 105 -7.92 -13.16 5.15
C GLN A 105 -8.32 -14.53 4.57
N LEU A 106 -8.01 -14.78 3.30
CA LEU A 106 -8.28 -16.07 2.65
C LEU A 106 -7.48 -17.22 3.29
N GLN A 107 -6.24 -16.97 3.67
CA GLN A 107 -5.34 -17.97 4.28
C GLN A 107 -5.45 -18.04 5.81
N SER A 108 -6.19 -17.13 6.44
CA SER A 108 -6.26 -16.98 7.90
C SER A 108 -6.60 -18.27 8.66
N PRO A 109 -7.57 -19.10 8.22
CA PRO A 109 -7.88 -20.35 8.91
C PRO A 109 -6.69 -21.33 8.95
N GLU A 110 -5.98 -21.47 7.83
CA GLU A 110 -4.82 -22.34 7.70
C GLU A 110 -3.64 -21.80 8.51
N MET A 111 -3.33 -20.51 8.39
CA MET A 111 -2.30 -19.85 9.19
C MET A 111 -2.56 -19.99 10.69
N THR A 112 -3.83 -19.87 11.11
CA THR A 112 -4.21 -20.05 12.52
C THR A 112 -4.02 -21.50 12.98
N ALA A 113 -4.28 -22.48 12.11
CA ALA A 113 -4.02 -23.89 12.42
C ALA A 113 -2.51 -24.17 12.53
N GLN A 114 -1.72 -23.70 11.57
CA GLN A 114 -0.25 -23.85 11.56
C GLN A 114 0.39 -23.18 12.78
N MET A 115 -0.05 -21.98 13.15
CA MET A 115 0.46 -21.28 14.33
C MET A 115 0.14 -22.03 15.63
N ARG A 116 -1.08 -22.56 15.79
CA ARG A 116 -1.42 -23.41 16.94
C ARG A 116 -0.57 -24.68 17.00
N GLN A 117 -0.32 -25.30 15.86
CA GLN A 117 0.55 -26.48 15.78
C GLN A 117 1.99 -26.13 16.17
N ALA A 118 2.53 -25.02 15.68
CA ALA A 118 3.87 -24.55 16.03
C ALA A 118 4.00 -24.24 17.53
N MET A 119 2.99 -23.59 18.13
CA MET A 119 2.93 -23.38 19.59
C MET A 119 3.00 -24.70 20.36
N ALA A 120 2.15 -25.66 20.00
CA ALA A 120 2.11 -26.97 20.66
C ALA A 120 3.44 -27.73 20.53
N GLN A 121 4.09 -27.65 19.37
CA GLN A 121 5.41 -28.26 19.16
C GLN A 121 6.47 -27.66 20.08
N ILE A 122 6.51 -26.33 20.23
CA ILE A 122 7.43 -25.65 21.15
C ILE A 122 7.16 -26.09 22.59
N GLU A 123 5.90 -26.09 23.01
CA GLU A 123 5.50 -26.46 24.38
C GLU A 123 5.87 -27.91 24.72
N SER A 124 5.63 -28.84 23.79
CA SER A 124 5.89 -30.27 23.97
C SER A 124 7.36 -30.66 23.83
N ASN A 125 8.23 -29.77 23.34
CA ASN A 125 9.62 -30.12 23.03
C ASN A 125 10.42 -30.33 24.34
N PRO A 126 10.91 -31.56 24.62
CA PRO A 126 11.64 -31.84 25.86
C PRO A 126 13.08 -31.34 25.82
N SER A 127 13.61 -30.99 24.64
CA SER A 127 14.98 -30.47 24.47
C SER A 127 15.11 -28.97 24.76
N LEU A 128 13.99 -28.27 24.99
CA LEU A 128 13.97 -26.85 25.30
C LEU A 128 13.73 -26.64 26.79
N THR A 129 14.47 -25.70 27.39
CA THR A 129 14.16 -25.21 28.73
C THR A 129 12.90 -24.36 28.70
N ASP A 130 12.25 -24.17 29.86
CA ASP A 130 11.05 -23.34 29.96
C ASP A 130 11.30 -21.89 29.50
N GLN A 131 12.48 -21.35 29.82
CA GLN A 131 12.89 -20.03 29.37
C GLN A 131 13.01 -19.96 27.84
N GLN A 132 13.61 -20.98 27.21
CA GLN A 132 13.73 -21.05 25.75
C GLN A 132 12.36 -21.17 25.08
N LYS A 133 11.45 -21.97 25.64
CA LYS A 133 10.07 -22.08 25.15
C LYS A 133 9.36 -20.74 25.18
N GLN A 134 9.42 -20.03 26.32
CA GLN A 134 8.81 -18.71 26.45
C GLN A 134 9.38 -17.71 25.44
N GLN A 135 10.71 -17.68 25.27
CA GLN A 135 11.35 -16.79 24.31
C GLN A 135 10.86 -17.07 22.87
N MET A 136 10.80 -18.34 22.47
CA MET A 136 10.32 -18.72 21.14
C MET A 136 8.85 -18.36 20.91
N LEU A 137 7.99 -18.61 21.90
CA LEU A 137 6.58 -18.23 21.84
C LEU A 137 6.41 -16.71 21.72
N GLN A 138 7.18 -15.94 22.48
CA GLN A 138 7.15 -14.49 22.43
C GLN A 138 7.59 -13.96 21.06
N MET A 139 8.67 -14.49 20.49
CA MET A 139 9.13 -14.12 19.15
C MET A 139 8.06 -14.40 18.09
N MET A 140 7.39 -15.55 18.17
CA MET A 140 6.33 -15.90 17.23
C MET A 140 5.12 -14.96 17.35
N GLN A 141 4.72 -14.61 18.58
CA GLN A 141 3.62 -13.66 18.81
C GLN A 141 3.96 -12.28 18.27
N GLN A 142 5.18 -11.78 18.53
CA GLN A 142 5.66 -10.50 18.01
C GLN A 142 5.69 -10.50 16.48
N SER A 143 6.20 -11.58 15.86
CA SER A 143 6.21 -11.72 14.41
C SER A 143 4.80 -11.65 13.81
N ASN A 144 3.84 -12.39 14.39
CA ASN A 144 2.45 -12.37 13.94
C ASN A 144 1.79 -10.99 14.12
N GLN A 145 2.10 -10.27 15.20
CA GLN A 145 1.62 -8.89 15.40
C GLN A 145 2.20 -7.94 14.35
N SER A 146 3.51 -8.02 14.07
CA SER A 146 4.16 -7.21 13.04
C SER A 146 3.57 -7.46 11.65
N VAL A 147 3.30 -8.73 11.30
CA VAL A 147 2.65 -9.06 10.02
C VAL A 147 1.26 -8.42 9.94
N ARG A 148 0.44 -8.55 10.99
CA ARG A 148 -0.91 -7.94 11.02
C ARG A 148 -0.87 -6.42 10.92
N ALA A 149 0.06 -5.78 11.61
CA ALA A 149 0.24 -4.33 11.53
C ALA A 149 0.70 -3.88 10.14
N PHE A 150 1.51 -4.69 9.46
CA PHE A 150 1.96 -4.39 8.10
C PHE A 150 0.82 -4.47 7.07
N VAL A 151 -0.11 -5.43 7.23
CA VAL A 151 -1.24 -5.61 6.30
C VAL A 151 -2.55 -5.00 6.82
N ASP A 152 -2.46 -3.96 7.65
CA ASP A 152 -3.62 -3.24 8.15
C ASP A 152 -4.14 -2.28 7.08
N ALA A 153 -5.10 -2.77 6.27
CA ALA A 153 -5.76 -2.00 5.23
C ALA A 153 -7.22 -1.70 5.59
N SER A 154 -7.72 -0.56 5.12
CA SER A 154 -9.14 -0.25 5.23
C SER A 154 -9.99 -1.29 4.48
N SER A 155 -11.19 -1.57 4.98
CA SER A 155 -12.12 -2.50 4.31
C SER A 155 -12.46 -2.03 2.89
N ASN A 156 -12.55 -0.72 2.67
CA ASN A 156 -12.88 -0.15 1.38
C ASN A 156 -11.76 -0.40 0.35
N ASP A 157 -10.50 -0.27 0.77
CA ASP A 157 -9.36 -0.57 -0.09
C ASP A 157 -9.31 -2.08 -0.41
N VAL A 158 -9.62 -2.94 0.57
CA VAL A 158 -9.76 -4.39 0.35
C VAL A 158 -10.86 -4.71 -0.66
N GLU A 159 -12.04 -4.08 -0.57
CA GLU A 159 -13.12 -4.28 -1.56
C GLU A 159 -12.71 -3.81 -2.97
N ALA A 160 -11.93 -2.73 -3.07
CA ALA A 160 -11.48 -2.20 -4.35
C ALA A 160 -10.55 -3.16 -5.10
N VAL A 161 -9.70 -3.92 -4.38
CA VAL A 161 -8.73 -4.85 -4.98
C VAL A 161 -9.32 -6.22 -5.33
N LYS A 162 -10.38 -6.67 -4.64
CA LYS A 162 -10.97 -8.01 -4.83
C LYS A 162 -11.23 -8.42 -6.29
N PRO A 163 -11.82 -7.56 -7.16
CA PRO A 163 -12.08 -7.94 -8.54
C PRO A 163 -10.82 -8.17 -9.38
N PHE A 164 -9.68 -7.64 -8.93
CA PHE A 164 -8.42 -7.63 -9.68
C PHE A 164 -7.38 -8.61 -9.15
N VAL A 165 -7.69 -9.41 -8.11
CA VAL A 165 -6.72 -10.28 -7.43
C VAL A 165 -5.91 -11.16 -8.39
N ALA A 166 -6.55 -11.74 -9.41
CA ALA A 166 -5.87 -12.56 -10.40
C ALA A 166 -4.93 -11.77 -11.33
N GLU A 167 -5.21 -10.49 -11.56
CA GLU A 167 -4.33 -9.59 -12.32
C GLU A 167 -3.18 -9.11 -11.44
N ILE A 168 -3.47 -8.72 -10.20
CA ILE A 168 -2.49 -8.35 -9.18
C ILE A 168 -1.52 -9.51 -8.91
N ASP A 169 -1.99 -10.76 -8.84
CA ASP A 169 -1.16 -11.97 -8.74
C ASP A 169 -0.16 -12.08 -9.91
N LYS A 170 -0.49 -11.62 -11.12
CA LYS A 170 0.43 -11.62 -12.27
C LYS A 170 1.44 -10.48 -12.22
N THR A 171 1.06 -9.38 -11.58
CA THR A 171 1.89 -8.18 -11.47
C THR A 171 2.88 -8.25 -10.31
N PHE A 172 2.43 -8.74 -9.14
CA PHE A 172 3.24 -8.86 -7.92
C PHE A 172 3.68 -10.30 -7.61
N GLY A 173 2.95 -11.31 -8.09
CA GLY A 173 3.03 -12.68 -7.59
C GLY A 173 4.05 -13.59 -8.26
N LYS A 174 4.87 -13.11 -9.22
CA LYS A 174 6.10 -13.74 -9.71
C LYS A 174 7.08 -12.73 -10.29
#